data_AF-A0A5C8GMK7-F1
#
_entry.id   AF-A0A5C8GMK7-F1
#
_cell.length_a   1.000
_cell.length_b   1.000
_cell.length_c   1.000
_cell.angle_alpha   90.00
_cell.angle_beta   90.00
_cell.angle_gamma   90.00
#
_symmetry.space_group_name_H-M   'P 1'
#
loop_
_entity.id
_entity.type
_entity.pdbx_description
1 polymer ?
#
loop_
_entity_poly.entity_id
_entity_poly.type
_entity_poly.pdbx_seq_one_letter_code
_entity_poly.pdbx_strand_id
1 'polypeptide(L)'
;MFRGRKDKWNGLPRNKSLFYSAEGCGLPIGNLTSQLFSNVYLSSFDNLMKRKEGLKYYGRYVDDMIIVHRIRKYLSELKDRMAYILSTDYGLYMHPKKWVLQPATYGIDFLGMRLYGNVLLPGERLKRSFYRTLSAYYNLSKGICSYGEVCFYRSCLNSYLGQLAHCSGFGLRKKAGYMLYNMSVPCLLIDKSLSKVDIFPMNVLVLELPILKH
;
A
#
# COMPACT_ATOMS: atom_id res chain seq x y z
N MET A 1 -23.94 -4.82 18.40
CA MET A 1 -23.45 -4.81 19.80
C MET A 1 -21.92 -4.69 19.79
N PHE A 2 -21.36 -3.54 20.19
CA PHE A 2 -19.91 -3.29 20.18
C PHE A 2 -19.25 -3.96 21.41
N ARG A 3 -18.16 -4.72 21.22
CA ARG A 3 -17.48 -5.50 22.29
C ARG A 3 -16.19 -4.85 22.84
N GLY A 4 -15.96 -3.54 22.64
CA GLY A 4 -14.73 -2.85 23.05
C GLY A 4 -14.94 -1.70 24.03
N ARG A 5 -13.95 -1.41 24.89
CA ARG A 5 -13.97 -0.25 25.81
C ARG A 5 -14.11 1.06 25.03
N LYS A 6 -15.00 1.96 25.48
CA LYS A 6 -15.32 3.24 24.82
C LYS A 6 -14.11 4.18 24.71
N ASP A 7 -13.15 4.05 25.61
CA ASP A 7 -11.94 4.87 25.67
C ASP A 7 -11.00 4.63 24.47
N LYS A 8 -11.04 3.43 23.86
CA LYS A 8 -10.27 3.10 22.65
C LYS A 8 -10.76 3.81 21.39
N TRP A 9 -11.89 4.52 21.47
CA TRP A 9 -12.51 5.20 20.34
C TRP A 9 -12.25 6.71 20.37
N ASN A 10 -11.59 7.21 21.42
CA ASN A 10 -11.22 8.62 21.55
C ASN A 10 -10.25 9.03 20.43
N GLY A 11 -10.61 10.05 19.66
CA GLY A 11 -9.83 10.55 18.53
C GLY A 11 -10.12 9.88 17.17
N LEU A 12 -11.11 8.96 17.08
CA LEU A 12 -11.53 8.46 15.77
C LEU A 12 -12.20 9.59 14.95
N PRO A 13 -11.75 9.82 13.70
CA PRO A 13 -12.39 10.79 12.83
C PRO A 13 -13.88 10.51 12.67
N ARG A 14 -14.71 11.56 12.66
CA ARG A 14 -16.17 11.46 12.58
C ARG A 14 -16.64 10.59 11.41
N ASN A 15 -15.96 10.68 10.26
CA ASN A 15 -16.26 9.92 9.04
C ASN A 15 -15.76 8.46 9.04
N LYS A 16 -15.08 8.01 10.10
CA LYS A 16 -14.62 6.61 10.29
C LYS A 16 -15.32 5.91 11.45
N SER A 17 -16.32 6.56 12.01
CA SER A 17 -17.07 6.08 13.16
C SER A 17 -18.51 5.77 12.76
N LEU A 18 -18.98 4.59 13.14
CA LEU A 18 -20.40 4.21 12.98
C LEU A 18 -21.33 4.99 13.90
N PHE A 19 -20.81 5.65 14.94
CA PHE A 19 -21.62 6.43 15.89
C PHE A 19 -22.30 7.64 15.25
N TYR A 20 -21.86 8.05 14.06
CA TYR A 20 -22.41 9.18 13.32
C TYR A 20 -22.99 8.78 11.96
N SER A 21 -23.13 7.47 11.71
CA SER A 21 -23.81 6.96 10.53
C SER A 21 -25.32 7.06 10.72
N ALA A 22 -26.05 7.28 9.62
CA ALA A 22 -27.51 7.22 9.63
C ALA A 22 -27.98 5.82 10.07
N GLU A 23 -29.19 5.75 10.64
CA GLU A 23 -29.77 4.48 11.05
C GLU A 23 -29.89 3.52 9.86
N GLY A 24 -29.49 2.26 10.06
CA GLY A 24 -29.42 1.27 8.98
C GLY A 24 -28.24 1.42 8.01
N CYS A 25 -27.37 2.44 8.19
CA CYS A 25 -26.20 2.67 7.34
C CYS A 25 -24.87 2.34 8.03
N GLY A 26 -23.95 1.79 7.24
CA GLY A 26 -22.57 1.54 7.65
C GLY A 26 -22.31 0.10 8.08
N LEU A 27 -21.05 -0.32 7.91
CA LEU A 27 -20.57 -1.64 8.28
C LEU A 27 -19.42 -1.52 9.29
N PRO A 28 -19.34 -2.40 10.31
CA PRO A 28 -18.23 -2.37 11.26
C PRO A 28 -16.91 -2.62 10.54
N ILE A 29 -16.01 -1.64 10.61
CA ILE A 29 -14.69 -1.70 9.99
C ILE A 29 -13.88 -2.80 10.67
N GLY A 30 -13.28 -3.70 9.88
CA GLY A 30 -12.41 -4.78 10.37
C GLY A 30 -13.06 -6.15 10.53
N ASN A 31 -14.33 -6.31 10.17
CA ASN A 31 -14.96 -7.64 10.08
C ASN A 31 -14.84 -8.20 8.65
N LEU A 32 -14.57 -9.50 8.53
CA LEU A 32 -14.54 -10.22 7.25
C LEU A 32 -15.87 -10.07 6.49
N THR A 33 -16.99 -10.09 7.22
CA THR A 33 -18.31 -9.89 6.63
C THR A 33 -18.46 -8.53 5.97
N SER A 34 -17.89 -7.46 6.56
CA SER A 34 -17.91 -6.12 5.97
C SER A 34 -17.16 -6.07 4.65
N GLN A 35 -16.02 -6.75 4.55
CA GLN A 35 -15.25 -6.85 3.30
C GLN A 35 -16.03 -7.61 2.21
N LEU A 36 -16.68 -8.72 2.58
CA LEU A 36 -17.51 -9.49 1.66
C LEU A 36 -18.70 -8.67 1.18
N PHE A 37 -19.41 -8.00 2.09
CA PHE A 37 -20.55 -7.16 1.76
C PHE A 37 -20.17 -6.02 0.82
N SER A 38 -19.03 -5.35 1.01
CA SER A 38 -18.56 -4.30 0.08
C SER A 38 -18.36 -4.84 -1.35
N ASN A 39 -17.91 -6.09 -1.50
CA ASN A 39 -17.73 -6.69 -2.82
C ASN A 39 -19.06 -7.10 -3.46
N VAL A 40 -19.95 -7.72 -2.69
CA VAL A 40 -21.28 -8.15 -3.16
C VAL A 40 -22.15 -6.96 -3.51
N TYR A 41 -22.16 -5.92 -2.66
CA TYR A 41 -22.99 -4.74 -2.81
C TYR A 41 -22.74 -3.99 -4.12
N LEU A 42 -21.48 -3.87 -4.53
CA LEU A 42 -21.10 -3.19 -5.78
C LEU A 42 -20.98 -4.14 -6.99
N SER A 43 -21.38 -5.40 -6.88
CA SER A 43 -21.27 -6.38 -7.98
C SER A 43 -22.17 -6.04 -9.18
N SER A 44 -23.39 -5.58 -8.95
CA SER A 44 -24.29 -5.10 -9.99
C SER A 44 -23.74 -3.84 -10.68
N PHE A 45 -23.12 -2.95 -9.91
CA PHE A 45 -22.45 -1.75 -10.43
C PHE A 45 -21.31 -2.13 -11.36
N ASP A 46 -20.46 -3.08 -10.97
CA ASP A 46 -19.36 -3.57 -11.81
C ASP A 46 -19.87 -4.17 -13.13
N ASN A 47 -20.97 -4.92 -13.09
CA ASN A 47 -21.57 -5.49 -14.29
C ASN A 47 -22.12 -4.41 -15.22
N LEU A 48 -22.74 -3.37 -14.68
CA LEU A 48 -23.21 -2.22 -15.46
C LEU A 48 -22.03 -1.51 -16.13
N MET A 49 -20.97 -1.22 -15.36
CA MET A 49 -19.75 -0.58 -15.88
C MET A 49 -19.07 -1.41 -16.98
N LYS A 50 -18.93 -2.72 -16.80
CA LYS A 50 -18.23 -3.58 -17.77
C LYS A 50 -19.07 -3.91 -18.99
N ARG A 51 -20.35 -4.24 -18.80
CA ARG A 51 -21.21 -4.79 -19.87
C ARG A 51 -22.02 -3.71 -20.58
N LYS A 52 -22.61 -2.78 -19.83
CA LYS A 52 -23.50 -1.74 -20.40
C LYS A 52 -22.69 -0.54 -20.90
N GLU A 53 -21.77 -0.02 -20.09
CA GLU A 53 -20.90 1.08 -20.52
C GLU A 53 -19.73 0.59 -21.41
N GLY A 54 -19.48 -0.72 -21.48
CA GLY A 54 -18.47 -1.30 -22.36
C GLY A 54 -17.03 -1.02 -21.92
N LEU A 55 -16.79 -0.77 -20.63
CA LEU A 55 -15.45 -0.42 -20.12
C LEU A 55 -14.51 -1.64 -20.18
N LYS A 56 -13.69 -1.68 -21.23
CA LYS A 56 -12.68 -2.74 -21.43
C LYS A 56 -11.64 -2.79 -20.33
N TYR A 57 -11.18 -1.63 -19.85
CA TYR A 57 -10.12 -1.53 -18.83
C TYR A 57 -10.71 -0.92 -17.55
N TYR A 58 -11.40 -1.78 -16.79
CA TYR A 58 -12.02 -1.46 -15.51
C TYR A 58 -11.47 -2.38 -14.42
N GLY A 59 -10.96 -1.79 -13.33
CA GLY A 59 -10.53 -2.49 -12.13
C GLY A 59 -11.16 -1.88 -10.88
N ARG A 60 -11.54 -2.73 -9.92
CA ARG A 60 -12.02 -2.32 -8.61
C ARG A 60 -11.39 -3.18 -7.52
N TYR A 61 -10.99 -2.54 -6.44
CA TYR A 61 -10.54 -3.19 -5.22
C TYR A 61 -11.26 -2.54 -4.04
N VAL A 62 -12.27 -3.22 -3.52
CA VAL A 62 -13.19 -2.69 -2.50
C VAL A 62 -13.78 -1.35 -2.99
N ASP A 63 -13.36 -0.22 -2.41
CA ASP A 63 -13.84 1.13 -2.74
C ASP A 63 -12.97 1.84 -3.78
N ASP A 64 -11.75 1.35 -4.04
CA ASP A 64 -10.82 1.96 -4.98
C ASP A 64 -11.08 1.45 -6.40
N MET A 65 -11.39 2.35 -7.34
CA MET A 65 -11.65 2.03 -8.75
C MET A 65 -10.60 2.65 -9.67
N ILE A 66 -10.25 1.96 -10.74
CA ILE A 66 -9.39 2.43 -11.82
C ILE A 66 -10.05 2.15 -13.17
N ILE A 67 -10.13 3.18 -14.01
CA ILE A 67 -10.76 3.11 -15.33
C ILE A 67 -9.81 3.73 -16.35
N VAL A 68 -9.54 3.01 -17.45
CA VAL A 68 -8.67 3.49 -18.53
C VAL A 68 -9.47 3.56 -19.82
N HIS A 69 -9.48 4.74 -20.43
CA HIS A 69 -10.17 4.97 -21.70
C HIS A 69 -9.38 5.97 -22.56
N ARG A 70 -9.49 5.86 -23.89
CA ARG A 70 -8.75 6.71 -24.84
C ARG A 70 -9.25 8.15 -24.88
N ILE A 71 -10.55 8.35 -24.66
CA ILE A 71 -11.20 9.65 -24.76
C ILE A 71 -11.35 10.26 -23.37
N ARG A 72 -10.66 11.37 -23.11
CA ARG A 72 -10.73 12.10 -21.82
C ARG A 72 -12.13 12.65 -21.53
N LYS A 73 -12.80 13.19 -22.56
CA LYS A 73 -14.17 13.73 -22.43
C LYS A 73 -15.14 12.66 -21.94
N TYR A 74 -15.07 11.45 -22.53
CA TYR A 74 -15.87 10.31 -22.10
C TYR A 74 -15.63 9.96 -20.61
N LEU A 75 -14.38 9.95 -20.13
CA LEU A 75 -14.08 9.70 -18.71
C LEU A 75 -14.66 10.77 -17.79
N SER A 76 -14.66 12.03 -18.23
CA SER A 76 -15.27 13.12 -17.47
C SER A 76 -16.78 12.94 -17.35
N GLU A 77 -17.47 12.63 -18.44
CA GLU A 77 -18.91 12.38 -18.44
C GLU A 77 -19.27 11.09 -17.68
N LEU A 78 -18.46 10.06 -17.82
CA LEU A 78 -18.62 8.79 -17.11
C LEU A 78 -18.55 9.00 -15.60
N LYS A 79 -17.64 9.85 -15.11
CA LYS A 79 -17.53 10.17 -13.68
C LYS A 79 -18.85 10.74 -13.15
N ASP A 80 -19.48 11.66 -13.87
CA ASP A 80 -20.73 12.26 -13.43
C ASP A 80 -21.90 11.25 -13.48
N ARG A 81 -21.94 10.39 -14.51
CA ARG A 81 -22.90 9.27 -14.59
C ARG A 81 -22.72 8.26 -13.45
N MET A 82 -21.48 7.87 -13.16
CA MET A 82 -21.15 6.98 -12.05
C MET A 82 -21.56 7.61 -10.71
N ALA A 83 -21.33 8.90 -10.52
CA ALA A 83 -21.70 9.60 -9.28
C ALA A 83 -23.21 9.62 -9.08
N TYR A 84 -23.96 9.89 -10.16
CA TYR A 84 -25.42 9.79 -10.16
C TYR A 84 -25.88 8.38 -9.76
N ILE A 85 -25.46 7.34 -10.49
CA ILE A 85 -25.83 5.93 -10.22
C ILE A 85 -25.49 5.53 -8.78
N LEU A 86 -24.27 5.83 -8.32
CA LEU A 86 -23.85 5.50 -6.95
C LEU A 86 -24.75 6.17 -5.92
N SER A 87 -25.14 7.43 -6.13
CA SER A 87 -26.01 8.13 -5.19
C SER A 87 -27.46 7.65 -5.23
N THR A 88 -28.03 7.42 -6.41
CA THR A 88 -29.46 7.07 -6.57
C THR A 88 -29.73 5.60 -6.27
N ASP A 89 -28.88 4.71 -6.75
CA ASP A 89 -29.15 3.27 -6.74
C ASP A 89 -28.46 2.58 -5.56
N TYR A 90 -27.36 3.17 -5.06
CA TYR A 90 -26.53 2.59 -3.99
C TYR A 90 -26.41 3.47 -2.74
N GLY A 91 -26.97 4.69 -2.72
CA GLY A 91 -26.81 5.61 -1.58
C GLY A 91 -25.35 5.92 -1.22
N LEU A 92 -24.43 5.76 -2.17
CA LEU A 92 -23.00 5.99 -2.02
C LEU A 92 -22.58 7.30 -2.67
N TYR A 93 -21.64 8.00 -2.04
CA TYR A 93 -21.14 9.27 -2.54
C TYR A 93 -19.65 9.17 -2.86
N MET A 94 -19.26 9.65 -4.04
CA MET A 94 -17.85 9.78 -4.40
C MET A 94 -17.18 10.83 -3.51
N HIS A 95 -15.99 10.50 -3.01
CA HIS A 95 -15.23 11.44 -2.20
C HIS A 95 -14.70 12.61 -3.05
N PRO A 96 -14.98 13.87 -2.69
CA PRO A 96 -14.80 15.04 -3.59
C PRO A 96 -13.35 15.27 -4.02
N LYS A 97 -12.39 14.90 -3.17
CA LYS A 97 -10.94 15.12 -3.41
C LYS A 97 -10.16 13.89 -3.87
N LYS A 98 -10.77 12.70 -3.90
CA LYS A 98 -10.05 11.44 -4.17
C LYS A 98 -10.12 11.00 -5.64
N TRP A 99 -10.86 11.73 -6.47
CA TRP A 99 -10.92 11.48 -7.90
C TRP A 99 -9.73 12.14 -8.61
N VAL A 100 -9.09 11.39 -9.52
CA VAL A 100 -7.96 11.87 -10.32
C VAL A 100 -8.20 11.51 -11.78
N LEU A 101 -8.18 12.52 -12.66
CA LEU A 101 -8.29 12.35 -14.12
C LEU A 101 -7.04 12.87 -14.82
N GLN A 102 -6.16 11.96 -15.21
CA GLN A 102 -4.87 12.27 -15.80
C GLN A 102 -4.48 11.29 -16.92
N PRO A 103 -3.54 11.67 -17.81
CA PRO A 103 -2.94 10.72 -18.75
C PRO A 103 -2.29 9.55 -18.02
N ALA A 104 -2.49 8.33 -18.53
CA ALA A 104 -1.87 7.13 -17.97
C ALA A 104 -0.33 7.15 -18.06
N THR A 105 0.22 7.94 -18.98
CA THR A 105 1.67 8.14 -19.18
C THR A 105 2.36 8.83 -18.02
N TYR A 106 1.64 9.53 -17.13
CA TYR A 106 2.24 10.11 -15.91
C TYR A 106 2.38 9.10 -14.77
N GLY A 107 1.79 7.91 -14.95
CA GLY A 107 1.67 6.86 -13.95
C GLY A 107 0.62 7.17 -12.88
N ILE A 108 -0.03 6.13 -12.40
CA ILE A 108 -1.19 6.22 -11.49
C ILE A 108 -0.86 5.49 -10.20
N ASP A 109 -1.07 6.16 -9.06
CA ASP A 109 -0.96 5.51 -7.76
C ASP A 109 -2.22 4.67 -7.49
N PHE A 110 -2.04 3.36 -7.29
CA PHE A 110 -3.13 2.41 -7.04
C PHE A 110 -2.64 1.32 -6.07
N LEU A 111 -3.42 1.04 -5.01
CA LEU A 111 -3.13 0.00 -4.01
C LEU A 111 -1.72 0.03 -3.42
N GLY A 112 -1.21 1.24 -3.15
CA GLY A 112 0.11 1.43 -2.53
C GLY A 112 1.30 1.31 -3.49
N MET A 113 1.05 1.09 -4.78
CA MET A 113 2.06 1.06 -5.84
C MET A 113 1.77 2.13 -6.89
N ARG A 114 2.71 2.38 -7.79
CA ARG A 114 2.54 3.29 -8.93
C ARG A 114 2.62 2.50 -10.24
N LEU A 115 1.52 2.46 -10.97
CA LEU A 115 1.41 1.85 -12.29
C LEU A 115 1.97 2.84 -13.32
N TYR A 116 3.04 2.49 -14.02
CA TYR A 116 3.66 3.33 -15.04
C TYR A 116 3.93 2.53 -16.31
N GLY A 117 3.04 2.65 -17.31
CA GLY A 117 3.06 1.79 -18.49
C GLY A 117 2.98 0.31 -18.08
N ASN A 118 3.97 -0.48 -18.48
CA ASN A 118 4.08 -1.90 -18.14
C ASN A 118 4.92 -2.16 -16.88
N VAL A 119 5.29 -1.11 -16.14
CA VAL A 119 6.16 -1.19 -14.96
C VAL A 119 5.35 -0.87 -13.70
N LEU A 120 5.46 -1.74 -12.69
CA LEU A 120 4.99 -1.46 -11.35
C LEU A 120 6.13 -0.82 -10.54
N LEU A 121 5.94 0.42 -10.11
CA LEU A 121 6.90 1.17 -9.30
C LEU A 121 6.48 1.17 -7.82
N PRO A 122 7.43 1.22 -6.88
CA PRO A 122 7.13 1.41 -5.46
C PRO A 122 6.37 2.72 -5.21
N GLY A 123 5.24 2.64 -4.49
CA GLY A 123 4.48 3.84 -4.13
C GLY A 123 5.23 4.75 -3.15
N GLU A 124 4.90 6.04 -3.14
CA GLU A 124 5.60 7.04 -2.33
C GLU A 124 5.54 6.75 -0.83
N ARG A 125 4.39 6.26 -0.34
CA ARG A 125 4.20 5.88 1.06
C ARG A 125 5.07 4.69 1.46
N LEU A 126 5.19 3.69 0.58
CA LEU A 126 6.05 2.52 0.80
C LEU A 126 7.51 2.96 0.87
N LYS A 127 7.98 3.72 -0.12
CA LYS A 127 9.35 4.26 -0.13
C LYS A 127 9.67 5.04 1.15
N ARG A 128 8.80 5.98 1.52
CA ARG A 128 8.98 6.82 2.72
C ARG A 128 9.01 5.98 4.00
N SER A 129 8.11 5.02 4.14
CA SER A 129 8.02 4.16 5.33
C SER A 129 9.23 3.23 5.43
N PHE A 130 9.66 2.68 4.30
CA PHE A 130 10.87 1.87 4.21
C PHE A 130 12.11 2.67 4.62
N TYR A 131 12.33 3.84 4.03
CA TYR A 131 13.46 4.71 4.37
C TYR A 131 13.43 5.16 5.83
N ARG A 132 12.27 5.56 6.35
CA ARG A 132 12.13 5.93 7.76
C ARG A 132 12.54 4.78 8.68
N THR A 133 12.12 3.56 8.36
CA THR A 133 12.47 2.36 9.13
C THR A 133 13.96 2.06 9.06
N LEU A 134 14.53 2.12 7.86
CA LEU A 134 15.96 1.89 7.63
C LEU A 134 16.83 2.94 8.35
N SER A 135 16.46 4.22 8.28
CA SER A 135 17.14 5.30 8.99
C SER A 135 16.99 5.20 10.50
N ALA A 136 15.83 4.81 11.01
CA ALA A 136 15.63 4.58 12.43
C ALA A 136 16.53 3.45 12.95
N TYR A 137 16.61 2.34 12.21
CA TYR A 137 17.53 1.26 12.53
C TYR A 137 19.01 1.71 12.44
N TYR A 138 19.39 2.46 11.39
CA TYR A 138 20.75 2.97 11.24
C TYR A 138 21.17 3.90 12.40
N ASN A 139 20.25 4.72 12.92
CA ASN A 139 20.55 5.56 14.08
C ASN A 139 20.64 4.74 15.37
N LEU A 140 19.77 3.73 15.52
CA LEU A 140 19.82 2.82 16.66
C LEU A 140 21.15 2.03 16.68
N SER A 141 21.60 1.54 15.52
CA SER A 141 22.83 0.73 15.39
C SER A 141 24.13 1.48 15.66
N LYS A 142 24.08 2.81 15.82
CA LYS A 142 25.21 3.59 16.34
C LYS A 142 25.43 3.41 17.84
N GLY A 143 24.40 3.01 18.58
CA GLY A 143 24.45 2.70 19.99
C GLY A 143 24.38 1.19 20.27
N ILE A 144 24.19 0.83 21.54
CA ILE A 144 23.97 -0.56 21.95
C ILE A 144 22.53 -0.94 21.57
N CYS A 145 22.39 -1.96 20.73
CA CYS A 145 21.09 -2.53 20.36
C CYS A 145 20.83 -3.80 21.17
N SER A 146 19.62 -3.94 21.71
CA SER A 146 19.16 -5.22 22.22
C SER A 146 18.83 -6.20 21.09
N TYR A 147 18.92 -7.50 21.38
CA TYR A 147 18.50 -8.54 20.43
C TYR A 147 17.04 -8.37 19.97
N GLY A 148 16.14 -7.98 20.89
CA GLY A 148 14.73 -7.72 20.59
C GLY A 148 14.53 -6.61 19.56
N GLU A 149 15.29 -5.51 19.67
CA GLU A 149 15.23 -4.41 18.71
C GLU A 149 15.74 -4.84 17.32
N VAL A 150 16.83 -5.61 17.27
CA VAL A 150 17.36 -6.16 16.01
C VAL A 150 16.32 -7.06 15.34
N CYS A 151 15.66 -7.95 16.10
CA CYS A 151 14.59 -8.79 15.61
C CYS A 151 13.39 -7.99 15.08
N PHE A 152 13.01 -6.92 15.79
CA PHE A 152 11.92 -6.03 15.39
C PHE A 152 12.23 -5.38 14.03
N TYR A 153 13.39 -4.73 13.90
CA TYR A 153 13.76 -4.06 12.65
C TYR A 153 13.98 -5.04 11.50
N ARG A 154 14.54 -6.22 11.74
CA ARG A 154 14.60 -7.30 10.73
C ARG A 154 13.22 -7.63 10.18
N SER A 155 12.24 -7.80 11.06
CA SER A 155 10.88 -8.17 10.68
C SER A 155 10.20 -7.06 9.87
N CYS A 156 10.38 -5.79 10.29
CA CYS A 156 9.90 -4.64 9.53
C CYS A 156 10.55 -4.53 8.15
N LEU A 157 11.88 -4.64 8.06
CA LEU A 157 12.61 -4.58 6.80
C LEU A 157 12.19 -5.70 5.85
N ASN A 158 12.04 -6.94 6.33
CA ASN A 158 11.56 -8.07 5.52
C ASN A 158 10.13 -7.86 5.00
N SER A 159 9.25 -7.25 5.79
CA SER A 159 7.90 -6.90 5.33
C SER A 159 7.93 -5.93 4.14
N TYR A 160 8.81 -4.94 4.16
CA TYR A 160 8.98 -4.02 3.05
C TYR A 160 9.71 -4.65 1.86
N LEU A 161 10.74 -5.46 2.10
CA LEU A 161 11.47 -6.15 1.03
C LEU A 161 10.56 -7.10 0.25
N GLY A 162 9.63 -7.80 0.92
CA GLY A 162 8.62 -8.62 0.24
C GLY A 162 7.78 -7.79 -0.73
N GLN A 163 7.30 -6.61 -0.32
CA GLN A 163 6.56 -5.71 -1.21
C GLN A 163 7.44 -5.17 -2.36
N LEU A 164 8.69 -4.81 -2.06
CA LEU A 164 9.64 -4.28 -3.03
C LEU A 164 10.16 -5.33 -4.02
N ALA A 165 10.03 -6.62 -3.72
CA ALA A 165 10.34 -7.72 -4.63
C ALA A 165 9.29 -7.87 -5.74
N HIS A 166 8.04 -7.50 -5.48
CA HIS A 166 6.94 -7.57 -6.45
C HIS A 166 6.80 -6.33 -7.35
N CYS A 167 7.71 -5.36 -7.23
CA CYS A 167 7.74 -4.17 -8.09
C CYS A 167 9.18 -3.86 -8.52
N SER A 168 9.35 -2.82 -9.35
CA SER A 168 10.66 -2.31 -9.76
C SER A 168 11.34 -1.54 -8.61
N GLY A 169 11.57 -2.24 -7.50
CA GLY A 169 12.17 -1.75 -6.27
C GLY A 169 13.66 -2.07 -6.15
N PHE A 170 14.29 -2.66 -7.17
CA PHE A 170 15.68 -3.13 -7.11
C PHE A 170 16.67 -2.04 -6.62
N GLY A 171 16.57 -0.82 -7.14
CA GLY A 171 17.43 0.29 -6.70
C GLY A 171 17.29 0.62 -5.21
N LEU A 172 16.08 0.54 -4.65
CA LEU A 172 15.84 0.74 -3.22
C LEU A 172 16.44 -0.39 -2.38
N ARG A 173 16.25 -1.65 -2.83
CA ARG A 173 16.79 -2.83 -2.16
C ARG A 173 18.32 -2.83 -2.16
N LYS A 174 18.94 -2.45 -3.29
CA LYS A 174 20.39 -2.28 -3.43
C LYS A 174 20.93 -1.20 -2.49
N LYS A 175 20.27 -0.03 -2.43
CA LYS A 175 20.67 1.05 -1.50
C LYS A 175 20.57 0.62 -0.04
N ALA A 176 19.52 -0.12 0.32
CA ALA A 176 19.38 -0.66 1.67
C ALA A 176 20.48 -1.65 2.02
N GLY A 177 20.82 -2.56 1.09
CA GLY A 177 21.95 -3.46 1.25
C GLY A 177 23.27 -2.73 1.50
N TYR A 178 23.55 -1.69 0.71
CA TYR A 178 24.73 -0.85 0.91
C TYR A 178 24.72 -0.15 2.27
N MET A 179 23.58 0.38 2.71
CA MET A 179 23.48 1.03 4.01
C MET A 179 23.69 0.06 5.18
N LEU A 180 23.14 -1.16 5.10
CA LEU A 180 23.31 -2.19 6.12
C LEU A 180 24.76 -2.70 6.19
N TYR A 181 25.38 -2.89 5.03
CA TYR A 181 26.78 -3.35 4.94
C TYR A 181 27.78 -2.34 5.52
N ASN A 182 27.56 -1.05 5.29
CA ASN A 182 28.46 0.01 5.76
C ASN A 182 28.15 0.51 7.19
N MET A 183 27.41 -0.25 7.99
CA MET A 183 27.22 0.06 9.41
C MET A 183 28.46 -0.31 10.20
N SER A 184 28.83 0.51 11.20
CA SER A 184 29.98 0.25 12.07
C SER A 184 29.87 -1.08 12.83
N VAL A 185 28.64 -1.49 13.17
CA VAL A 185 28.34 -2.79 13.79
C VAL A 185 27.18 -3.44 13.03
N PRO A 186 27.46 -4.28 12.01
CA PRO A 186 26.42 -4.87 11.18
C PRO A 186 25.74 -6.05 11.89
N CYS A 187 24.67 -5.78 12.64
CA CYS A 187 23.83 -6.84 13.23
C CYS A 187 22.85 -7.47 12.22
N LEU A 188 22.63 -6.82 11.07
CA LEU A 188 21.71 -7.25 10.02
C LEU A 188 22.43 -7.30 8.68
N LEU A 189 22.27 -8.40 7.95
CA LEU A 189 22.77 -8.57 6.58
C LEU A 189 21.63 -8.81 5.61
N ILE A 190 21.76 -8.25 4.42
CA ILE A 190 20.85 -8.57 3.31
C ILE A 190 21.41 -9.74 2.49
N ASP A 191 20.54 -10.63 2.03
CA ASP A 191 20.89 -11.73 1.14
C ASP A 191 21.37 -11.24 -0.26
N LYS A 192 22.00 -12.14 -1.01
CA LYS A 192 22.51 -11.82 -2.37
C LYS A 192 21.39 -11.43 -3.34
N SER A 193 20.18 -11.95 -3.15
CA SER A 193 18.98 -11.60 -3.94
C SER A 193 18.40 -10.22 -3.58
N LEU A 194 18.91 -9.58 -2.52
CA LEU A 194 18.42 -8.31 -1.98
C LEU A 194 16.94 -8.36 -1.60
N SER A 195 16.44 -9.54 -1.24
CA SER A 195 15.03 -9.83 -0.95
C SER A 195 14.77 -10.11 0.52
N LYS A 196 15.82 -10.38 1.30
CA LYS A 196 15.69 -10.77 2.70
C LYS A 196 16.83 -10.23 3.53
N VAL A 197 16.51 -9.78 4.74
CA VAL A 197 17.46 -9.44 5.80
C VAL A 197 17.43 -10.51 6.87
N ASP A 198 18.60 -10.97 7.27
CA ASP A 198 18.81 -11.88 8.38
C ASP A 198 19.78 -11.28 9.41
N ILE A 199 19.77 -11.85 10.62
CA ILE A 199 20.67 -11.42 11.69
C ILE A 199 22.05 -11.98 11.40
N PHE A 200 23.09 -11.15 11.53
CA PHE A 200 24.47 -11.61 11.41
C PHE A 200 24.73 -12.69 12.48
N PRO A 201 25.15 -13.91 12.11
CA PRO A 201 25.46 -14.92 13.11
C PRO A 201 26.67 -14.47 13.92
N MET A 202 26.51 -14.27 15.25
CA MET A 202 27.63 -13.87 16.13
C MET A 202 28.79 -14.87 16.16
N ASN A 203 28.60 -16.07 15.60
CA ASN A 203 29.67 -17.03 15.37
C ASN A 203 29.83 -17.24 13.86
N VAL A 204 31.02 -16.92 13.35
CA VAL A 204 31.62 -17.35 12.06
C VAL A 204 31.61 -16.36 10.87
N LEU A 205 32.84 -15.86 10.63
CA LEU A 205 33.58 -15.52 9.40
C LEU A 205 33.06 -14.49 8.37
N VAL A 206 33.95 -13.53 8.15
CA VAL A 206 34.13 -12.63 7.01
C VAL A 206 33.76 -13.29 5.67
N LEU A 207 32.79 -12.71 4.97
CA LEU A 207 32.56 -13.00 3.55
C LEU A 207 33.12 -11.84 2.72
N GLU A 208 34.17 -12.10 1.95
CA GLU A 208 34.56 -11.22 0.84
C GLU A 208 33.42 -11.17 -0.18
N LEU A 209 32.92 -9.96 -0.46
CA LEU A 209 32.09 -9.71 -1.63
C LEU A 209 33.00 -9.35 -2.82
N PRO A 210 32.76 -9.94 -4.01
CA PRO A 210 33.50 -9.56 -5.20
C PRO A 210 33.25 -8.08 -5.49
N ILE A 211 34.35 -7.36 -5.73
CA ILE A 211 34.37 -5.95 -6.11
C ILE A 211 33.43 -5.75 -7.30
N LEU A 212 32.25 -5.17 -7.06
CA LEU A 212 31.36 -4.72 -8.13
C LEU A 212 31.92 -3.40 -8.66
N LYS A 213 32.71 -3.49 -9.73
CA LYS A 213 33.19 -2.33 -10.50
C LYS A 213 31.99 -1.51 -11.02
N HIS A 214 32.22 -0.20 -11.04
CA HIS A 214 31.30 0.91 -11.31
C HIS A 214 30.36 0.73 -12.51
#